data_AF-A0A101JSY9-F1
#
_entry.id   AF-A0A101JSY9-F1
#
_cell.length_a   1.000
_cell.length_b   1.000
_cell.length_c   1.000
_cell.angle_alpha   90.00
_cell.angle_beta   90.00
_cell.angle_gamma   90.00
#
_symmetry.space_group_name_H-M   'P 1'
#
loop_
_entity.id
_entity.type
_entity.pdbx_description
1 polymer ?
#
loop_
_entity_poly.entity_id
_entity_poly.type
_entity_poly.pdbx_seq_one_letter_code
_entity_poly.pdbx_strand_id
1 'polypeptide(L)'
;MTFFAEFNWWLLLTACLVMALLPSFIRPFRTVPLLGTLLIWSALLIAIWFRFDAPAAIAGLLISVVGGVLAFLLTVFFSGLDLMAKKRYR
;
A
#
# COMPACT_ATOMS: atom_id res chain seq x y z
N MET A 1 -22.11 10.37 9.22
CA MET A 1 -20.72 9.89 9.07
C MET A 1 -20.63 8.40 9.39
N THR A 2 -21.12 7.54 8.50
CA THR A 2 -21.13 6.07 8.70
C THR A 2 -20.43 5.35 7.56
N PHE A 3 -19.39 5.95 6.97
CA PHE A 3 -18.62 5.28 5.91
C PHE A 3 -17.92 4.00 6.41
N PHE A 4 -17.60 3.92 7.71
CA PHE A 4 -17.07 2.70 8.33
C PHE A 4 -18.03 1.51 8.29
N ALA A 5 -19.35 1.77 8.22
CA ALA A 5 -20.36 0.71 8.13
C ALA A 5 -20.57 0.23 6.69
N GLU A 6 -20.07 0.97 5.70
CA GLU A 6 -20.26 0.65 4.29
C GLU A 6 -19.20 -0.33 3.80
N PHE A 7 -19.63 -1.52 3.39
CA PHE A 7 -18.75 -2.56 2.85
C PHE A 7 -17.95 -2.08 1.63
N ASN A 8 -18.53 -1.18 0.82
CA ASN A 8 -17.87 -0.57 -0.33
C ASN A 8 -16.63 0.24 0.06
N TRP A 9 -16.65 0.92 1.22
CA TRP A 9 -15.49 1.66 1.72
C TRP A 9 -14.35 0.70 2.07
N TRP A 10 -14.65 -0.44 2.70
CA TRP A 10 -13.66 -1.48 3.00
C TRP A 10 -13.07 -2.14 1.75
N LEU A 11 -13.87 -2.37 0.71
CA LEU A 11 -13.37 -2.87 -0.57
C LEU A 11 -12.38 -1.89 -1.22
N LEU A 12 -12.70 -0.60 -1.21
CA LEU A 12 -11.81 0.43 -1.76
C LEU A 12 -10.54 0.60 -0.91
N LEU A 13 -10.67 0.52 0.42
CA LEU A 13 -9.54 0.57 1.34
C LEU A 13 -8.59 -0.61 1.13
N THR A 14 -9.13 -1.83 0.98
CA THR A 14 -8.30 -3.02 0.72
C THR A 14 -7.61 -2.93 -0.64
N ALA A 15 -8.28 -2.42 -1.68
CA ALA A 15 -7.65 -2.14 -2.97
C ALA A 15 -6.51 -1.11 -2.85
N CYS A 16 -6.72 -0.01 -2.11
CA CYS A 16 -5.68 0.96 -1.80
C CYS A 16 -4.50 0.34 -1.06
N LEU A 17 -4.75 -0.53 -0.07
CA LEU A 17 -3.70 -1.26 0.64
C LEU A 17 -2.91 -2.16 -0.31
N VAL A 18 -3.56 -2.97 -1.14
CA VAL A 18 -2.87 -3.84 -2.10
C VAL A 18 -1.96 -3.03 -3.04
N MET A 19 -2.45 -1.87 -3.53
CA MET A 19 -1.65 -0.98 -4.37
C MET A 19 -0.48 -0.34 -3.63
N ALA A 20 -0.65 -0.01 -2.34
CA ALA A 20 0.45 0.48 -1.50
C ALA A 20 1.47 -0.61 -1.15
N LEU A 21 1.06 -1.88 -1.12
CA LEU A 21 1.91 -3.04 -0.85
C LEU A 21 2.71 -3.49 -2.08
N LEU A 22 2.13 -3.40 -3.27
CA LEU A 22 2.72 -3.77 -4.56
C LEU A 22 4.20 -3.35 -4.75
N PRO A 23 4.60 -2.09 -4.50
CA PRO A 23 5.99 -1.68 -4.68
C PRO A 23 6.97 -2.38 -3.73
N SER A 24 6.51 -2.93 -2.60
CA SER A 24 7.37 -3.68 -1.66
C SER A 24 7.78 -5.05 -2.19
N PHE A 25 6.97 -5.63 -3.10
CA PHE A 25 7.20 -6.95 -3.68
C PHE A 25 7.85 -6.91 -5.07
N ILE A 26 7.69 -5.81 -5.81
CA ILE A 26 8.26 -5.68 -7.17
C ILE A 26 9.77 -5.42 -7.06
N ARG A 27 10.56 -6.48 -7.26
CA ARG A 27 12.02 -6.40 -7.48
C ARG A 27 12.35 -6.80 -8.92
N PRO A 28 13.24 -6.09 -9.63
CA PRO A 28 13.99 -4.91 -9.21
C PRO A 28 13.14 -3.63 -9.18
N PHE A 29 13.51 -2.67 -8.32
CA PHE A 29 12.88 -1.34 -8.24
C PHE A 29 13.08 -0.58 -9.56
N ARG A 30 12.11 -0.70 -10.48
CA ARG A 30 12.05 0.10 -11.71
C ARG A 30 11.12 1.28 -11.46
N THR A 31 11.54 2.47 -11.88
CA THR A 31 10.80 3.74 -11.71
C THR A 31 9.44 3.73 -12.41
N VAL A 32 9.36 3.12 -13.61
CA VAL A 32 8.13 3.04 -14.42
C VAL A 32 6.96 2.33 -13.72
N PRO A 33 7.10 1.07 -13.24
CA PRO A 33 6.01 0.41 -12.52
C PRO A 33 5.67 1.09 -11.19
N LEU A 34 6.65 1.70 -10.51
CA LEU A 34 6.42 2.50 -9.30
C LEU A 34 5.48 3.68 -9.57
N LEU A 35 5.75 4.45 -10.62
CA LEU A 35 4.91 5.57 -11.04
C LEU A 35 3.50 5.11 -11.40
N GLY A 36 3.38 3.95 -12.08
CA GLY A 36 2.09 3.32 -12.38
C GLY A 36 1.30 2.95 -11.12
N THR A 37 1.93 2.30 -10.14
CA THR A 37 1.28 1.96 -8.87
C THR A 37 0.83 3.20 -8.09
N LEU A 38 1.63 4.26 -8.11
CA LEU A 38 1.32 5.51 -7.42
C LEU A 38 0.15 6.25 -8.08
N LEU A 39 0.09 6.27 -9.42
CA LEU A 39 -1.04 6.81 -10.17
C LEU A 39 -2.33 6.06 -9.87
N ILE A 40 -2.30 4.72 -9.90
CA ILE A 40 -3.48 3.89 -9.61
C ILE A 40 -3.94 4.09 -8.17
N TRP A 41 -3.00 4.13 -7.22
CA TRP A 41 -3.30 4.41 -5.81
C TRP A 41 -3.93 5.79 -5.61
N SER A 42 -3.41 6.83 -6.29
CA SER A 42 -3.99 8.17 -6.23
C SER A 42 -5.41 8.22 -6.84
N ALA A 43 -5.65 7.50 -7.93
CA ALA A 43 -6.97 7.42 -8.56
C ALA A 43 -8.00 6.75 -7.63
N LEU A 44 -7.60 5.71 -6.88
CA LEU A 44 -8.46 5.07 -5.88
C LEU A 44 -8.81 6.01 -4.72
N LEU A 45 -7.86 6.81 -4.22
CA LEU A 45 -8.13 7.82 -3.20
C LEU A 45 -9.07 8.91 -3.69
N ILE A 46 -8.92 9.35 -4.94
CA ILE A 46 -9.83 10.31 -5.57
C ILE A 46 -11.24 9.70 -5.68
N ALA A 47 -11.36 8.44 -6.06
CA ALA A 47 -12.66 7.76 -6.10
C ALA A 47 -13.32 7.67 -4.71
N ILE A 48 -12.54 7.44 -3.65
CA ILE A 48 -13.05 7.47 -2.26
C ILE A 48 -13.51 8.87 -1.89
N TRP A 49 -12.75 9.91 -2.25
CA TRP A 49 -13.08 11.31 -1.97
C TRP A 49 -14.43 11.71 -2.57
N PHE A 50 -14.67 11.39 -3.84
CA PHE A 50 -15.92 11.72 -4.52
C PHE A 50 -17.13 10.94 -4.01
N ARG A 51 -16.92 9.77 -3.40
CA ARG A 51 -18.02 8.87 -3.04
C ARG A 51 -18.39 8.87 -1.55
N PHE A 52 -17.43 9.11 -0.67
CA PHE A 52 -17.60 9.02 0.79
C PHE A 52 -17.17 10.30 1.54
N ASP A 53 -16.91 11.37 0.79
CA ASP A 53 -16.41 12.67 1.25
C ASP A 53 -14.96 12.66 1.78
N ALA A 54 -14.47 13.87 2.09
CA ALA A 54 -13.14 14.14 2.60
C ALA A 54 -12.67 13.27 3.79
N PRO A 55 -13.47 13.05 4.87
CA PRO A 55 -12.98 12.30 6.03
C PRO A 55 -12.69 10.83 5.72
N ALA A 56 -13.45 10.21 4.82
CA ALA A 56 -13.24 8.82 4.41
C ALA A 56 -11.96 8.65 3.57
N ALA A 57 -11.66 9.62 2.71
CA ALA A 57 -10.44 9.63 1.91
C ALA A 57 -9.18 9.83 2.76
N ILE A 58 -9.23 10.73 3.76
CA ILE A 58 -8.12 10.96 4.69
C ILE A 58 -7.83 9.70 5.51
N ALA A 59 -8.87 9.05 6.03
CA ALA A 59 -8.72 7.78 6.76
C ALA A 59 -8.10 6.68 5.87
N GLY A 60 -8.59 6.53 4.63
CA GLY A 60 -8.04 5.59 3.67
C GLY A 60 -6.58 5.88 3.30
N LEU A 61 -6.22 7.15 3.15
CA LEU A 61 -4.84 7.58 2.90
C LEU A 61 -3.94 7.21 4.08
N LEU A 62 -4.29 7.59 5.31
CA LEU A 62 -3.49 7.29 6.49
C LEU A 62 -3.27 5.79 6.67
N ILE A 63 -4.34 4.99 6.57
CA ILE A 63 -4.27 3.54 6.76
C ILE A 63 -3.43 2.89 5.66
N SER A 64 -3.62 3.29 4.39
CA SER A 64 -2.88 2.71 3.27
C SER A 64 -1.41 3.08 3.25
N VAL A 65 -1.06 4.33 3.61
CA VAL A 65 0.33 4.76 3.76
C VAL A 65 1.02 4.01 4.90
N VAL A 66 0.39 3.95 6.08
CA VAL A 66 0.96 3.24 7.24
C VAL A 66 1.13 1.75 6.93
N GLY A 67 0.13 1.11 6.32
CA GLY A 67 0.20 -0.28 5.90
C GLY A 67 1.30 -0.55 4.87
N GLY A 68 1.43 0.32 3.86
CA GLY A 68 2.49 0.24 2.84
C GLY A 68 3.89 0.38 3.45
N VAL A 69 4.10 1.36 4.33
CA VAL A 69 5.39 1.58 5.01
C VAL A 69 5.75 0.40 5.91
N LEU A 70 4.80 -0.15 6.67
CA LEU A 70 5.04 -1.32 7.52
C LEU A 70 5.43 -2.56 6.70
N ALA A 71 4.76 -2.79 5.57
CA ALA A 71 5.11 -3.91 4.71
C ALA A 71 6.46 -3.71 3.99
N PHE A 72 6.81 -2.48 3.63
CA PHE A 72 8.13 -2.14 3.12
C PHE A 72 9.21 -2.45 4.16
N LEU A 73 9.01 -2.05 5.43
CA LEU A 73 9.92 -2.38 6.52
C LEU A 73 10.05 -3.89 6.74
N LEU A 74 8.94 -4.63 6.73
CA LEU A 74 8.94 -6.08 6.86
C LEU A 74 9.69 -6.76 5.70
N THR A 75 9.43 -6.37 4.46
CA THR A 75 10.12 -6.94 3.29
C THR A 75 11.61 -6.62 3.28
N VAL A 76 12.03 -5.43 3.74
CA VAL A 76 13.45 -5.11 3.94
C VAL A 76 14.05 -5.98 5.04
N PHE A 77 13.36 -6.15 6.17
CA PHE A 77 13.83 -6.96 7.29
C PHE A 77 14.02 -8.43 6.89
N PHE A 78 13.02 -9.05 6.26
CA PHE A 78 13.12 -10.44 5.79
C PHE A 78 14.18 -10.62 4.71
N SER A 79 14.31 -9.65 3.80
CA SER A 79 15.37 -9.68 2.80
C SER A 79 16.77 -9.54 3.41
N GLY A 80 16.91 -8.76 4.48
CA GLY A 80 18.15 -8.64 5.23
C GLY A 80 18.53 -9.95 5.91
N LEU A 81 17.56 -10.64 6.52
CA LEU A 81 17.75 -11.97 7.11
C LEU A 81 18.18 -13.02 6.08
N ASP A 82 17.55 -13.06 4.90
CA ASP A 82 17.90 -14.02 3.85
C ASP A 82 19.34 -13.77 3.31
N LEU A 83 19.75 -12.50 3.20
CA LEU A 83 21.13 -12.13 2.85
C LEU A 83 22.15 -12.55 3.92
N MET A 84 21.82 -12.39 5.20
CA MET A 84 22.69 -12.81 6.30
C MET A 84 22.78 -14.34 6.42
N ALA A 85 21.67 -15.06 6.21
CA ALA A 85 21.67 -16.52 6.19
C ALA A 85 22.57 -17.06 5.08
N LYS A 86 22.48 -16.51 3.86
CA LYS A 86 23.33 -16.93 2.73
C LYS A 86 24.82 -16.65 2.94
N LYS A 87 25.19 -15.59 3.68
CA LYS A 87 26.60 -15.31 4.02
C LYS A 87 27.18 -16.23 5.09
N ARG A 88 26.35 -16.94 5.88
CA ARG A 88 26.83 -17.82 6.96
C ARG A 88 27.15 -19.24 6.49
N TYR A 89 26.60 -19.68 5.36
CA TYR A 89 26.82 -21.03 4.80
C TYR A 89 27.80 -21.06 3.62
N ARG A 90 28.53 -19.97 3.38
CA ARG A 90 29.58 -19.87 2.36
C ARG A 90 30.90 -19.51 3.01
#